data_AF-A0A0B4F995-F1
#
_entry.id   AF-A0A0B4F995-F1
#
_cell.length_a   1.000
_cell.length_b   1.000
_cell.length_c   1.000
_cell.angle_alpha   90.00
_cell.angle_beta   90.00
_cell.angle_gamma   90.00
#
_symmetry.space_group_name_H-M   'P 1'
#
loop_
_entity.id
_entity.type
_entity.pdbx_description
1 polymer ?
#
loop_
_entity_poly.entity_id
_entity_poly.type
_entity_poly.pdbx_seq_one_letter_code
_entity_poly.pdbx_strand_id
1 'polypeptide(L)'
;MVVLGEMGGMLKLDFGHPRVRGADCPVGRLAPARAVPGAARLAAGVGGEEEEAYPLRDLPAGVVVDAAMAVFEEHAASSTWPFQPVVDGAGGVIPDIPLRQVDALCRSDRAATLSVITGFCSHERTQFVPLDLATNAQFRAWFSALVPSLTGGHLDALERLFPDPVTGPSKRYENAPGCRHGAQFRRLHEAYAHYAYICPVLHTAHRLSCAGARVYLYEYAATSEPFGAASHGDQAPVVAHDMETLRGQRGLVAVAEEMTSRWGQFMASPTGEIAPWPRFQSPFGDGRGGGELLVFGKGNDEAAGRKSEGVAVRKTILTDEEMAQCKFWWDRIELSQGMGVSGQHRE
;
A
#
# COMPACT_ATOMS: atom_id res chain seq x y z
N MET A 1 -15.90 -9.22 -13.32
CA MET A 1 -14.52 -8.86 -13.70
C MET A 1 -14.03 -7.86 -12.66
N VAL A 2 -13.13 -8.27 -11.77
CA VAL A 2 -12.57 -7.37 -10.75
C VAL A 2 -11.06 -7.61 -10.75
N VAL A 3 -10.31 -6.66 -11.29
CA VAL A 3 -8.90 -6.51 -10.95
C VAL A 3 -8.92 -5.80 -9.60
N LEU A 4 -8.72 -6.54 -8.51
CA LEU A 4 -8.53 -5.93 -7.19
C LEU A 4 -7.07 -5.45 -7.10
N GLY A 5 -6.81 -4.35 -7.82
CA GLY A 5 -5.66 -3.48 -7.67
C GLY A 5 -6.20 -2.11 -7.28
N GLU A 6 -6.08 -1.79 -5.99
CA GLU A 6 -6.09 -0.44 -5.41
C GLU A 6 -7.09 0.59 -5.96
N MET A 7 -8.20 0.78 -5.24
CA MET A 7 -8.92 2.06 -5.23
C MET A 7 -8.23 3.04 -4.28
N GLY A 8 -7.02 3.43 -4.64
CA GLY A 8 -6.28 4.57 -4.08
C GLY A 8 -5.88 5.48 -5.23
N GLY A 9 -6.87 6.13 -5.86
CA GLY A 9 -6.62 7.06 -6.95
C GLY A 9 -5.88 8.28 -6.42
N MET A 10 -4.58 8.40 -6.73
CA MET A 10 -3.89 9.67 -6.67
C MET A 10 -3.69 10.18 -8.10
N LEU A 11 -4.30 11.33 -8.39
CA LEU A 11 -4.04 12.11 -9.60
C LEU A 11 -2.55 12.43 -9.64
N LYS A 12 -1.81 11.87 -10.60
CA LYS A 12 -0.49 12.36 -10.96
C LYS A 12 -0.71 13.69 -11.70
N LEU A 13 -0.69 14.81 -10.98
CA LEU A 13 -0.68 16.13 -11.61
C LEU A 13 0.71 16.34 -12.21
N ASP A 14 0.74 16.32 -13.54
CA ASP A 14 1.91 16.52 -14.38
C ASP A 14 2.32 18.00 -14.33
N PHE A 15 3.44 18.31 -13.68
CA PHE A 15 4.04 19.64 -13.75
C PHE A 15 4.76 19.77 -15.10
N GLY A 16 3.98 20.03 -16.15
CA GLY A 16 4.50 20.35 -17.47
C GLY A 16 5.49 21.51 -17.39
N HIS A 17 6.74 21.25 -17.81
CA HIS A 17 7.82 22.22 -17.87
C HIS A 17 7.62 23.15 -19.09
N PRO A 18 7.32 24.46 -18.94
CA PRO A 18 7.49 25.38 -20.05
C PRO A 18 8.94 25.83 -20.06
N ARG A 19 9.65 25.55 -21.15
CA ARG A 19 10.91 26.21 -21.48
C ARG A 19 10.68 27.73 -21.51
N VAL A 20 11.18 28.46 -20.52
CA VAL A 20 11.37 29.91 -20.62
C VAL A 20 12.78 30.25 -20.13
N ARG A 21 13.52 30.93 -21.02
CA ARG A 21 14.87 31.42 -20.81
C ARG A 21 14.87 32.58 -19.81
N GLY A 22 15.83 32.56 -18.90
CA GLY A 22 16.53 33.72 -18.33
C GLY A 22 15.68 34.81 -17.68
N ALA A 23 15.57 34.77 -16.36
CA ALA A 23 15.66 35.94 -15.48
C ALA A 23 15.87 35.47 -14.03
N ASP A 24 16.84 36.06 -13.34
CA ASP A 24 17.19 35.80 -11.95
C ASP A 24 15.98 35.92 -11.00
N CYS A 25 15.79 34.94 -10.12
CA CYS A 25 14.93 35.05 -8.95
C CYS A 25 15.64 34.42 -7.72
N PRO A 26 15.74 35.12 -6.57
CA PRO A 26 16.61 34.73 -5.48
C PRO A 26 16.03 33.53 -4.71
N VAL A 27 16.91 32.60 -4.35
CA VAL A 27 16.61 31.45 -3.48
C VAL A 27 16.30 31.95 -2.07
N GLY A 28 15.02 32.16 -1.79
CA GLY A 28 14.50 32.40 -0.44
C GLY A 28 14.39 31.08 0.34
N ARG A 29 15.01 31.02 1.53
CA ARG A 29 14.82 29.93 2.50
C ARG A 29 13.33 29.79 2.83
N LEU A 30 12.75 28.61 2.59
CA LEU A 30 11.45 28.22 3.14
C LEU A 30 11.58 28.10 4.66
N ALA A 31 10.87 28.96 5.38
CA ALA A 31 10.69 28.86 6.82
C ALA A 31 9.77 27.65 7.15
N PRO A 32 9.94 26.99 8.31
CA PRO A 32 9.09 25.88 8.70
C PRO A 32 7.66 26.39 8.93
N ALA A 33 6.70 25.82 8.23
CA ALA A 33 5.29 26.06 8.50
C ALA A 33 4.97 25.58 9.92
N ARG A 34 4.62 26.53 10.79
CA ARG A 34 4.01 26.23 12.09
C ARG A 34 2.67 25.53 11.79
N ALA A 35 2.52 24.29 12.26
CA ALA A 35 1.21 23.65 12.32
C ALA A 35 0.27 24.57 13.11
N VAL A 36 -0.74 25.12 12.43
CA VAL A 36 -1.83 25.85 13.08
C VAL A 36 -2.83 24.79 13.55
N PRO A 37 -3.09 24.65 14.85
CA PRO A 37 -4.15 23.76 15.33
C PRO A 37 -5.50 24.25 14.81
N GLY A 38 -6.17 23.45 13.98
CA GLY A 38 -7.55 23.71 13.56
C GLY A 38 -7.74 24.16 12.11
N ALA A 39 -7.01 23.63 11.13
CA ALA A 39 -7.31 23.92 9.72
C ALA A 39 -8.66 23.33 9.30
N ALA A 40 -9.14 22.28 9.98
CA ALA A 40 -10.54 21.85 9.91
C ALA A 40 -11.57 22.96 10.25
N ARG A 41 -11.20 24.01 11.00
CA ARG A 41 -12.07 25.18 11.25
C ARG A 41 -12.03 26.23 10.14
N LEU A 42 -11.03 26.23 9.26
CA LEU A 42 -10.93 27.22 8.17
C LEU A 42 -11.60 26.77 6.86
N ALA A 43 -12.01 25.50 6.77
CA ALA A 43 -12.80 24.98 5.63
C ALA A 43 -14.24 25.53 5.57
N ALA A 44 -14.73 26.10 6.67
CA ALA A 44 -15.83 27.05 6.67
C ALA A 44 -15.22 28.40 7.03
N GLY A 45 -15.24 29.37 6.12
CA GLY A 45 -14.62 30.68 6.36
C GLY A 45 -15.20 31.36 7.59
N VAL A 46 -14.52 31.28 8.74
CA VAL A 46 -14.92 31.96 9.97
C VAL A 46 -13.69 32.58 10.62
N GLY A 47 -13.37 33.79 10.16
CA GLY A 47 -12.64 34.79 10.92
C GLY A 47 -13.60 35.89 11.34
N GLY A 48 -14.49 35.60 12.30
CA GLY A 48 -15.50 36.53 12.82
C GLY A 48 -16.44 35.81 13.80
N GLU A 49 -16.91 36.50 14.83
CA GLU A 49 -17.62 35.94 16.00
C GLU A 49 -19.04 35.37 15.73
N GLU A 50 -19.42 35.05 14.49
CA GLU A 50 -20.67 34.35 14.16
C GLU A 50 -20.40 33.29 13.07
N GLU A 51 -20.64 32.00 13.39
CA GLU A 51 -20.45 30.87 12.47
C GLU A 51 -21.53 30.87 11.38
N GLU A 52 -21.28 31.59 10.29
CA GLU A 52 -22.06 31.46 9.06
C GLU A 52 -21.58 30.21 8.30
N ALA A 53 -22.24 29.07 8.55
CA ALA A 53 -21.98 27.83 7.83
C ALA A 53 -22.63 27.87 6.43
N TYR A 54 -21.82 28.09 5.39
CA TYR A 54 -22.26 27.97 4.01
C TYR A 54 -22.36 26.49 3.58
N PRO A 55 -23.40 26.06 2.85
CA PRO A 55 -23.43 24.72 2.27
C PRO A 55 -22.23 24.52 1.32
N LEU A 56 -21.53 23.39 1.46
CA LEU A 56 -20.34 23.08 0.62
C LEU A 56 -20.63 23.16 -0.89
N ARG A 57 -21.88 22.95 -1.30
CA ARG A 57 -22.33 22.98 -2.71
C ARG A 57 -22.31 24.38 -3.31
N ASP A 58 -22.33 25.42 -2.49
CA ASP A 58 -22.37 26.82 -2.92
C ASP A 58 -20.98 27.46 -2.97
N LEU A 59 -19.95 26.75 -2.49
CA LEU A 59 -18.57 27.20 -2.51
C LEU A 59 -17.89 26.94 -3.86
N PRO A 60 -16.94 27.79 -4.29
CA PRO A 60 -16.11 27.51 -5.45
C PRO A 60 -15.34 26.19 -5.28
N ALA A 61 -15.21 25.41 -6.35
CA ALA A 61 -14.52 24.12 -6.32
C ALA A 61 -13.08 24.21 -5.76
N GLY A 62 -12.34 25.28 -6.07
CA GLY A 62 -11.00 25.51 -5.53
C GLY A 62 -10.97 25.59 -4.00
N VAL A 63 -11.96 26.25 -3.39
CA VAL A 63 -12.07 26.36 -1.92
C VAL A 63 -12.31 24.99 -1.29
N VAL A 64 -13.18 24.18 -1.90
CA VAL A 64 -13.47 22.83 -1.42
C VAL A 64 -12.25 21.91 -1.55
N VAL A 65 -11.49 22.03 -2.65
CA VAL A 65 -10.25 21.26 -2.87
C VAL A 65 -9.17 21.66 -1.86
N ASP A 66 -8.94 22.96 -1.66
CA ASP A 66 -7.94 23.45 -0.71
C ASP A 66 -8.26 23.00 0.73
N ALA A 67 -9.54 23.10 1.12
CA ALA A 67 -10.02 22.59 2.40
C ALA A 67 -9.80 21.08 2.55
N ALA A 68 -10.12 20.29 1.51
CA ALA A 68 -9.90 18.84 1.53
C ALA A 68 -8.41 18.48 1.62
N MET A 69 -7.52 19.25 0.98
CA MET A 69 -6.07 19.06 1.09
C MET A 69 -5.54 19.41 2.48
N ALA A 70 -6.06 20.47 3.12
CA ALA A 70 -5.69 20.78 4.50
C ALA A 70 -6.07 19.63 5.46
N VAL A 71 -7.27 19.07 5.32
CA VAL A 71 -7.68 17.89 6.10
C VAL A 71 -6.79 16.68 5.78
N PHE A 72 -6.45 16.45 4.52
CA PHE A 72 -5.53 15.37 4.15
C PHE A 72 -4.14 15.52 4.80
N GLU A 73 -3.57 16.72 4.78
CA GLU A 73 -2.25 17.02 5.38
C GLU A 73 -2.22 16.81 6.90
N GLU A 74 -3.29 17.19 7.62
CA GLU A 74 -3.41 16.96 9.07
C GLU A 74 -3.27 15.47 9.45
N HIS A 75 -3.69 14.58 8.55
CA HIS A 75 -3.72 13.14 8.78
C HIS A 75 -2.50 12.39 8.22
N ALA A 76 -1.73 13.00 7.31
CA ALA A 76 -0.66 12.35 6.55
C ALA A 76 0.45 11.75 7.45
N ALA A 77 0.86 12.43 8.52
CA ALA A 77 1.93 11.94 9.41
C ALA A 77 1.55 10.69 10.23
N SER A 78 0.24 10.53 10.49
CA SER A 78 -0.31 9.37 11.20
C SER A 78 -0.84 8.29 10.27
N SER A 79 -0.84 8.56 8.95
CA SER A 79 -1.39 7.70 7.91
C SER A 79 -2.85 7.29 8.16
N THR A 80 -3.65 8.18 8.77
CA THR A 80 -5.08 8.00 9.07
C THR A 80 -5.94 8.71 8.01
N TRP A 81 -5.92 8.20 6.78
CA TRP A 81 -6.52 8.87 5.63
C TRP A 81 -7.99 9.28 5.84
N PRO A 82 -8.34 10.57 5.69
CA PRO A 82 -9.66 11.08 6.09
C PRO A 82 -10.79 10.74 5.10
N PHE A 83 -10.45 10.51 3.83
CA PHE A 83 -11.40 10.20 2.76
C PHE A 83 -11.15 8.78 2.24
N GLN A 84 -11.86 7.80 2.80
CA GLN A 84 -11.80 6.40 2.41
C GLN A 84 -13.19 5.88 2.05
N PRO A 85 -13.31 4.75 1.32
CA PRO A 85 -14.59 4.08 1.17
C PRO A 85 -15.22 3.77 2.54
N VAL A 86 -16.51 4.10 2.70
CA VAL A 86 -17.27 3.90 3.94
C VAL A 86 -18.45 2.96 3.70
N VAL A 87 -18.92 2.32 4.77
CA VAL A 87 -20.19 1.58 4.75
C VAL A 87 -21.32 2.58 4.60
N ASP A 88 -22.02 2.54 3.46
CA ASP A 88 -23.14 3.43 3.13
C ASP A 88 -24.51 2.78 3.34
N GLY A 89 -24.52 1.56 3.90
CA GLY A 89 -25.70 0.87 4.39
C GLY A 89 -26.52 0.17 3.30
N ALA A 90 -27.64 -0.43 3.70
CA ALA A 90 -28.46 -1.23 2.79
C ALA A 90 -28.91 -0.42 1.55
N GLY A 91 -28.62 -0.97 0.36
CA GLY A 91 -28.91 -0.32 -0.93
C GLY A 91 -27.81 0.61 -1.45
N GLY A 92 -26.75 0.84 -0.66
CA GLY A 92 -25.55 1.54 -1.07
C GLY A 92 -24.53 0.65 -1.80
N VAL A 93 -23.38 1.23 -2.15
CA VAL A 93 -22.28 0.55 -2.84
C VAL A 93 -21.53 -0.41 -1.90
N ILE A 94 -21.38 -0.06 -0.63
CA ILE A 94 -20.73 -0.86 0.42
C ILE A 94 -21.76 -1.07 1.53
N PRO A 95 -22.65 -2.07 1.36
CA PRO A 95 -23.83 -2.19 2.21
C PRO A 95 -23.56 -2.71 3.63
N ASP A 96 -22.41 -3.36 3.85
CA ASP A 96 -21.97 -3.87 5.16
C ASP A 96 -20.44 -3.85 5.23
N ILE A 97 -19.89 -4.18 6.40
CA ILE A 97 -18.46 -4.32 6.65
C ILE A 97 -17.82 -5.26 5.61
N PRO A 98 -16.72 -4.84 4.93
CA PRO A 98 -16.17 -5.60 3.81
C PRO A 98 -15.77 -7.05 4.14
N LEU A 99 -15.31 -7.33 5.37
CA LEU A 99 -14.97 -8.70 5.76
C LEU A 99 -16.18 -9.64 5.72
N ARG A 100 -17.36 -9.19 6.19
CA ARG A 100 -18.60 -9.99 6.12
C ARG A 100 -19.02 -10.26 4.68
N GLN A 101 -18.81 -9.29 3.80
CA GLN A 101 -19.11 -9.44 2.38
C GLN A 101 -18.17 -10.44 1.70
N VAL A 102 -16.87 -10.43 2.04
CA VAL A 102 -15.90 -11.44 1.59
C VAL A 102 -16.28 -12.83 2.12
N ASP A 103 -16.67 -12.93 3.39
CA ASP A 103 -17.14 -14.18 3.98
C ASP A 103 -18.37 -14.75 3.24
N ALA A 104 -19.37 -13.92 2.99
CA ALA A 104 -20.56 -14.30 2.24
C ALA A 104 -20.23 -14.74 0.81
N LEU A 105 -19.32 -14.03 0.14
CA LEU A 105 -18.84 -14.39 -1.19
C LEU A 105 -18.16 -15.76 -1.18
N CYS A 106 -17.23 -16.00 -0.26
CA CYS A 106 -16.49 -17.26 -0.13
C CYS A 106 -17.38 -18.46 0.21
N ARG A 107 -18.53 -18.26 0.85
CA ARG A 107 -19.52 -19.32 1.14
C ARG A 107 -20.50 -19.57 -0.02
N SER A 108 -20.44 -18.79 -1.08
CA SER A 108 -21.35 -18.89 -2.23
C SER A 108 -20.71 -19.63 -3.41
N ASP A 109 -21.55 -20.21 -4.27
CA ASP A 109 -21.11 -20.83 -5.53
C ASP A 109 -20.43 -19.84 -6.49
N ARG A 110 -20.61 -18.53 -6.27
CA ARG A 110 -19.97 -17.49 -7.09
C ARG A 110 -18.45 -17.49 -6.93
N ALA A 111 -17.91 -17.86 -5.77
CA ALA A 111 -16.47 -17.79 -5.53
C ALA A 111 -15.68 -18.65 -6.54
N ALA A 112 -16.15 -19.87 -6.81
CA ALA A 112 -15.50 -20.78 -7.77
C ALA A 112 -15.51 -20.28 -9.22
N THR A 113 -16.38 -19.32 -9.54
CA THR A 113 -16.43 -18.69 -10.88
C THR A 113 -15.50 -17.48 -11.01
N LEU A 114 -14.92 -17.01 -9.91
CA LEU A 114 -14.04 -15.85 -9.91
C LEU A 114 -12.63 -16.21 -10.37
N SER A 115 -12.06 -15.29 -11.14
CA SER A 115 -10.64 -15.26 -11.47
C SER A 115 -10.10 -13.88 -11.10
N VAL A 116 -8.98 -13.85 -10.40
CA VAL A 116 -8.38 -12.63 -9.83
C VAL A 116 -6.87 -12.67 -10.01
N ILE A 117 -6.30 -11.57 -10.54
CA ILE A 117 -4.90 -11.23 -10.34
C ILE A 117 -4.84 -10.22 -9.19
N THR A 118 -3.97 -10.45 -8.22
CA THR A 118 -3.69 -9.50 -7.14
C THR A 118 -2.21 -9.57 -6.78
N GLY A 119 -1.68 -8.55 -6.13
CA GLY A 119 -0.26 -8.50 -5.79
C GLY A 119 0.11 -7.24 -5.02
N PHE A 120 1.39 -7.12 -4.75
CA PHE A 120 1.97 -6.06 -3.93
C PHE A 120 3.37 -5.70 -4.42
N CYS A 121 3.86 -4.52 -4.05
CA CYS A 121 5.26 -4.13 -4.17
C CYS A 121 6.05 -4.60 -2.96
N SER A 122 7.33 -4.98 -3.13
CA SER A 122 8.12 -5.52 -2.02
C SER A 122 8.31 -4.54 -0.84
N HIS A 123 8.13 -3.22 -1.07
CA HIS A 123 8.35 -2.17 -0.09
C HIS A 123 7.22 -1.12 -0.12
N GLU A 124 5.95 -1.56 -0.14
CA GLU A 124 4.76 -0.69 -0.30
C GLU A 124 4.79 0.64 0.48
N ARG A 125 5.34 0.67 1.69
CA ARG A 125 5.13 1.81 2.60
C ARG A 125 6.32 2.72 2.81
N THR A 126 7.37 2.63 2.00
CA THR A 126 8.55 3.51 2.08
C THR A 126 8.21 5.00 2.03
N GLN A 127 7.22 5.38 1.24
CA GLN A 127 6.77 6.77 1.05
C GLN A 127 5.84 7.31 2.16
N PHE A 128 5.27 6.43 2.99
CA PHE A 128 4.17 6.76 3.90
C PHE A 128 4.51 6.55 5.38
N VAL A 129 5.80 6.42 5.69
CA VAL A 129 6.28 6.32 7.07
C VAL A 129 7.15 7.52 7.43
N PRO A 130 7.15 7.94 8.70
CA PRO A 130 8.09 8.95 9.16
C PRO A 130 9.54 8.52 8.93
N LEU A 131 10.35 9.45 8.43
CA LEU A 131 11.71 9.18 7.96
C LEU A 131 12.77 9.29 9.05
N ASP A 132 12.41 9.72 10.25
CA ASP A 132 13.33 10.14 11.32
C ASP A 132 13.20 9.34 12.63
N LEU A 133 12.27 8.36 12.71
CA LEU A 133 12.13 7.54 13.91
C LEU A 133 13.40 6.74 14.19
N ALA A 134 13.91 6.85 15.42
CA ALA A 134 15.19 6.27 15.80
C ALA A 134 15.08 5.21 16.91
N THR A 135 13.99 5.19 17.69
CA THR A 135 13.86 4.35 18.88
C THR A 135 12.67 3.39 18.82
N ASN A 136 12.75 2.26 19.53
CA ASN A 136 11.63 1.33 19.68
C ASN A 136 10.38 2.00 20.28
N ALA A 137 10.55 2.95 21.21
CA ALA A 137 9.43 3.69 21.79
C ALA A 137 8.67 4.50 20.74
N GLN A 138 9.38 5.17 19.82
CA GLN A 138 8.77 5.89 18.70
C GLN A 138 8.04 4.94 17.74
N PHE A 139 8.64 3.79 17.41
CA PHE A 139 7.98 2.76 16.58
C PHE A 139 6.65 2.30 17.19
N ARG A 140 6.63 1.99 18.49
CA ARG A 140 5.42 1.56 19.21
C ARG A 140 4.37 2.66 19.30
N ALA A 141 4.80 3.90 19.58
CA ALA A 141 3.90 5.05 19.65
C ALA A 141 3.23 5.31 18.29
N TRP A 142 3.98 5.19 17.20
CA TRP A 142 3.43 5.37 15.84
C TRP A 142 2.37 4.31 15.51
N PHE A 143 2.64 3.03 15.76
CA PHE A 143 1.64 1.97 15.55
C PHE A 143 0.40 2.10 16.45
N SER A 144 0.58 2.56 17.68
CA SER A 144 -0.55 2.83 18.59
C SER A 144 -1.42 4.00 18.12
N ALA A 145 -0.81 5.01 17.49
CA ALA A 145 -1.54 6.12 16.89
C ALA A 145 -2.28 5.69 15.63
N LEU A 146 -1.65 4.86 14.79
CA LEU A 146 -2.25 4.32 13.57
C LEU A 146 -3.40 3.35 13.85
N VAL A 147 -3.25 2.46 14.84
CA VAL A 147 -4.22 1.41 15.19
C VAL A 147 -4.52 1.49 16.69
N PRO A 148 -5.50 2.29 17.11
CA PRO A 148 -5.74 2.57 18.53
C PRO A 148 -5.99 1.32 19.41
N SER A 149 -6.58 0.26 18.85
CA SER A 149 -6.78 -1.00 19.59
C SER A 149 -5.57 -1.94 19.61
N LEU A 150 -4.47 -1.58 18.93
CA LEU A 150 -3.21 -2.34 18.97
C LEU A 150 -2.42 -1.96 20.23
N THR A 151 -2.80 -2.54 21.38
CA THR A 151 -2.25 -2.17 22.70
C THR A 151 -1.46 -3.30 23.36
N GLY A 152 -0.67 -2.95 24.39
CA GLY A 152 -0.07 -3.89 25.33
C GLY A 152 0.64 -5.08 24.65
N GLY A 153 0.16 -6.29 24.93
CA GLY A 153 0.71 -7.53 24.39
C GLY A 153 0.71 -7.65 22.86
N HIS A 154 -0.14 -6.89 22.15
CA HIS A 154 -0.11 -6.83 20.69
C HIS A 154 1.15 -6.14 20.17
N LEU A 155 1.52 -5.02 20.79
CA LEU A 155 2.74 -4.30 20.43
C LEU A 155 3.99 -5.13 20.79
N ASP A 156 3.94 -5.88 21.90
CA ASP A 156 5.03 -6.78 22.26
C ASP A 156 5.18 -7.93 21.26
N ALA A 157 4.07 -8.45 20.73
CA ALA A 157 4.10 -9.45 19.66
C ALA A 157 4.59 -8.86 18.34
N LEU A 158 4.16 -7.65 17.98
CA LEU A 158 4.66 -6.93 16.81
C LEU A 158 6.17 -6.72 16.90
N GLU A 159 6.68 -6.34 18.07
CA GLU A 159 8.11 -6.13 18.29
C GLU A 159 8.94 -7.42 18.19
N ARG A 160 8.39 -8.56 18.64
CA ARG A 160 9.07 -9.85 18.45
C ARG A 160 9.14 -10.26 16.98
N LEU A 161 8.09 -9.95 16.22
CA LEU A 161 7.98 -10.28 14.81
C LEU A 161 8.84 -9.36 13.92
N PHE A 162 8.93 -8.09 14.30
CA PHE A 162 9.78 -7.07 13.71
C PHE A 162 10.77 -6.58 14.78
N PRO A 163 11.86 -7.31 15.08
CA PRO A 163 12.86 -6.91 16.07
C PRO A 163 13.44 -5.52 15.85
N ASP A 164 13.73 -4.81 16.95
CA ASP A 164 14.40 -3.52 16.92
C ASP A 164 15.80 -3.64 16.29
N PRO A 165 16.12 -2.89 15.22
CA PRO A 165 17.44 -2.93 14.59
C PRO A 165 18.56 -2.32 15.44
N VAL A 166 18.25 -1.58 16.52
CA VAL A 166 19.27 -0.93 17.36
C VAL A 166 19.68 -1.82 18.54
N THR A 167 18.71 -2.35 19.28
CA THR A 167 18.97 -3.13 20.50
C THR A 167 18.61 -4.60 20.35
N GLY A 168 17.94 -4.99 19.27
CA GLY A 168 17.49 -6.36 19.04
C GLY A 168 18.63 -7.29 18.60
N PRO A 169 18.40 -8.60 18.70
CA PRO A 169 19.41 -9.61 18.36
C PRO A 169 19.61 -9.80 16.84
N SER A 170 18.74 -9.22 16.01
CA SER A 170 18.72 -9.42 14.57
C SER A 170 19.03 -8.12 13.83
N LYS A 171 19.92 -8.23 12.83
CA LYS A 171 20.26 -7.14 11.91
C LYS A 171 19.28 -7.00 10.74
N ARG A 172 18.22 -7.81 10.70
CA ARG A 172 17.29 -7.93 9.56
C ARG A 172 16.76 -6.57 9.09
N TYR A 173 16.41 -5.70 10.03
CA TYR A 173 15.83 -4.40 9.78
C TYR A 173 16.82 -3.24 9.92
N GLU A 174 18.13 -3.52 9.94
CA GLU A 174 19.13 -2.46 9.85
C GLU A 174 18.99 -1.76 8.48
N ASN A 175 19.07 -0.43 8.52
CA ASN A 175 19.15 0.38 7.31
C ASN A 175 20.45 0.04 6.55
N ALA A 176 20.41 0.15 5.22
CA ALA A 176 21.62 0.01 4.41
C ALA A 176 22.69 1.05 4.79
N PRO A 177 23.98 0.74 4.63
CA PRO A 177 25.05 1.71 4.87
C PRO A 177 24.83 3.02 4.10
N GLY A 178 25.00 4.15 4.78
CA GLY A 178 24.79 5.48 4.18
C GLY A 178 23.33 5.94 4.10
N CYS A 179 22.37 5.17 4.62
CA CYS A 179 20.99 5.61 4.75
C CYS A 179 20.89 6.86 5.63
N ARG A 180 20.16 7.88 5.15
CA ARG A 180 19.92 9.15 5.86
C ARG A 180 18.73 9.13 6.81
N HIS A 181 17.98 8.04 6.83
CA HIS A 181 16.75 7.91 7.62
C HIS A 181 17.04 7.41 9.04
N GLY A 182 16.10 7.66 9.94
CA GLY A 182 16.15 7.19 11.33
C GLY A 182 16.32 5.67 11.41
N ALA A 183 16.91 5.19 12.50
CA ALA A 183 17.28 3.78 12.65
C ALA A 183 16.11 2.79 12.52
N GLN A 184 14.86 3.24 12.75
CA GLN A 184 13.67 2.40 12.62
C GLN A 184 13.10 2.38 11.20
N PHE A 185 13.60 3.19 10.26
CA PHE A 185 12.97 3.40 8.94
C PHE A 185 12.64 2.08 8.22
N ARG A 186 13.63 1.20 8.07
CA ARG A 186 13.42 -0.09 7.40
C ARG A 186 12.39 -0.97 8.12
N ARG A 187 12.56 -1.12 9.44
CA ARG A 187 11.63 -1.87 10.29
C ARG A 187 10.19 -1.35 10.14
N LEU A 188 10.04 -0.02 10.12
CA LEU A 188 8.77 0.68 10.10
C LEU A 188 8.04 0.49 8.78
N HIS A 189 8.71 0.73 7.63
CA HIS A 189 8.06 0.55 6.34
C HIS A 189 7.76 -0.92 6.05
N GLU A 190 8.59 -1.87 6.50
CA GLU A 190 8.29 -3.30 6.36
C GLU A 190 7.08 -3.69 7.23
N ALA A 191 7.04 -3.32 8.51
CA ALA A 191 5.91 -3.62 9.39
C ALA A 191 4.60 -2.98 8.90
N TYR A 192 4.65 -1.72 8.44
CA TYR A 192 3.46 -1.03 7.95
C TYR A 192 2.98 -1.58 6.59
N ALA A 193 3.89 -2.00 5.70
CA ALA A 193 3.53 -2.66 4.45
C ALA A 193 2.76 -3.96 4.70
N HIS A 194 3.20 -4.76 5.68
CA HIS A 194 2.47 -5.97 6.08
C HIS A 194 1.09 -5.67 6.63
N TYR A 195 0.95 -4.69 7.52
CA TYR A 195 -0.35 -4.28 8.06
C TYR A 195 -1.32 -3.81 6.97
N ALA A 196 -0.89 -2.90 6.11
CA ALA A 196 -1.81 -2.11 5.29
C ALA A 196 -1.97 -2.59 3.84
N TYR A 197 -1.11 -3.50 3.35
CA TYR A 197 -1.20 -4.02 1.98
C TYR A 197 -0.87 -5.50 1.87
N ILE A 198 0.36 -5.91 2.17
CA ILE A 198 0.87 -7.25 1.83
C ILE A 198 -0.01 -8.33 2.48
N CYS A 199 -0.27 -8.24 3.79
CA CYS A 199 -1.10 -9.23 4.46
C CYS A 199 -2.58 -9.14 4.11
N PRO A 200 -3.22 -7.96 3.94
CA PRO A 200 -4.57 -7.87 3.37
C PRO A 200 -4.70 -8.48 1.96
N VAL A 201 -3.72 -8.27 1.08
CA VAL A 201 -3.67 -8.89 -0.26
C VAL A 201 -3.57 -10.40 -0.14
N LEU A 202 -2.65 -10.90 0.69
CA LEU A 202 -2.50 -12.33 0.96
C LEU A 202 -3.73 -12.94 1.63
N HIS A 203 -4.44 -12.20 2.49
CA HIS A 203 -5.68 -12.64 3.12
C HIS A 203 -6.74 -12.85 2.04
N THR A 204 -6.93 -11.86 1.17
CA THR A 204 -7.87 -11.95 0.05
C THR A 204 -7.53 -13.12 -0.86
N ALA A 205 -6.26 -13.29 -1.22
CA ALA A 205 -5.78 -14.41 -2.02
C ALA A 205 -6.04 -15.77 -1.33
N HIS A 206 -5.76 -15.88 -0.03
CA HIS A 206 -6.06 -17.08 0.77
C HIS A 206 -7.55 -17.40 0.76
N ARG A 207 -8.40 -16.45 1.15
CA ARG A 207 -9.84 -16.65 1.28
C ARG A 207 -10.50 -17.05 -0.04
N LEU A 208 -10.13 -16.38 -1.13
CA LEU A 208 -10.66 -16.67 -2.46
C LEU A 208 -10.15 -18.02 -3.00
N SER A 209 -8.84 -18.29 -2.86
CA SER A 209 -8.25 -19.57 -3.28
C SER A 209 -8.88 -20.76 -2.55
N CYS A 210 -9.08 -20.67 -1.22
CA CYS A 210 -9.77 -21.69 -0.43
C CYS A 210 -11.24 -21.87 -0.83
N ALA A 211 -11.91 -20.82 -1.33
CA ALA A 211 -13.27 -20.87 -1.83
C ALA A 211 -13.36 -21.36 -3.31
N GLY A 212 -12.26 -21.83 -3.88
CA GLY A 212 -12.20 -22.38 -5.23
C GLY A 212 -12.02 -21.36 -6.35
N ALA A 213 -11.83 -20.08 -6.03
CA ALA A 213 -11.52 -19.07 -7.03
C ALA A 213 -10.14 -19.31 -7.65
N ARG A 214 -9.96 -18.87 -8.89
CA ARG A 214 -8.65 -18.84 -9.53
C ARG A 214 -7.94 -17.56 -9.16
N VAL A 215 -6.88 -17.69 -8.36
CA VAL A 215 -6.09 -16.55 -7.89
C VAL A 215 -4.70 -16.64 -8.50
N TYR A 216 -4.20 -15.53 -9.02
CA TYR A 216 -2.80 -15.33 -9.41
C TYR A 216 -2.21 -14.23 -8.54
N LEU A 217 -1.11 -14.54 -7.88
CA LEU A 217 -0.44 -13.65 -6.95
C LEU A 217 0.90 -13.18 -7.55
N TYR A 218 1.23 -11.90 -7.38
CA TYR A 218 2.55 -11.36 -7.70
C TYR A 218 3.16 -10.46 -6.62
N GLU A 219 4.48 -10.36 -6.68
CA GLU A 219 5.31 -9.35 -6.03
C GLU A 219 6.00 -8.51 -7.12
N TYR A 220 5.92 -7.18 -7.06
CA TYR A 220 6.76 -6.28 -7.85
C TYR A 220 7.99 -5.85 -7.04
N ALA A 221 9.18 -6.11 -7.57
CA ALA A 221 10.43 -6.05 -6.81
C ALA A 221 11.54 -5.21 -7.47
N ALA A 222 11.26 -4.53 -8.58
CA ALA A 222 12.22 -3.58 -9.15
C ALA A 222 12.30 -2.33 -8.28
N THR A 223 13.51 -1.84 -8.06
CA THR A 223 13.77 -0.72 -7.13
C THR A 223 13.87 0.61 -7.87
N SER A 224 13.35 1.65 -7.24
CA SER A 224 13.32 3.03 -7.76
C SER A 224 13.89 4.04 -6.76
N GLU A 225 14.27 5.22 -7.25
CA GLU A 225 14.48 6.41 -6.41
C GLU A 225 13.13 6.96 -5.89
N PRO A 226 13.10 7.67 -4.73
CA PRO A 226 14.26 8.11 -3.93
C PRO A 226 14.68 7.15 -2.81
N PHE A 227 14.03 5.99 -2.70
CA PHE A 227 14.22 5.07 -1.57
C PHE A 227 15.13 3.88 -1.87
N GLY A 228 15.49 3.67 -3.15
CA GLY A 228 16.18 2.46 -3.59
C GLY A 228 15.34 1.22 -3.31
N ALA A 229 14.02 1.33 -3.45
CA ALA A 229 13.04 0.35 -3.02
C ALA A 229 11.94 0.17 -4.07
N ALA A 230 11.24 -0.97 -4.03
CA ALA A 230 10.04 -1.21 -4.83
C ALA A 230 8.83 -0.66 -4.05
N SER A 231 8.60 0.64 -4.18
CA SER A 231 7.62 1.40 -3.41
C SER A 231 6.23 1.28 -4.02
N HIS A 232 5.21 1.63 -3.23
CA HIS A 232 3.83 1.69 -3.71
C HIS A 232 3.70 2.62 -4.93
N GLY A 233 3.13 2.10 -6.01
CA GLY A 233 2.90 2.82 -7.26
C GLY A 233 4.04 2.70 -8.29
N ASP A 234 5.23 2.22 -7.92
CA ASP A 234 6.37 2.09 -8.83
C ASP A 234 6.13 1.13 -10.00
N GLN A 235 5.25 0.15 -9.80
CA GLN A 235 4.79 -0.78 -10.81
C GLN A 235 3.90 -0.14 -11.88
N ALA A 236 3.29 1.02 -11.62
CA ALA A 236 2.30 1.62 -12.52
C ALA A 236 2.81 1.86 -13.96
N PRO A 237 3.95 2.52 -14.21
CA PRO A 237 4.46 2.69 -15.57
C PRO A 237 4.87 1.36 -16.22
N VAL A 238 5.29 0.37 -15.41
CA VAL A 238 5.68 -0.96 -15.90
C VAL A 238 4.45 -1.76 -16.35
N VAL A 239 3.39 -1.78 -15.55
CA VAL A 239 2.12 -2.44 -15.89
C VAL A 239 1.45 -1.78 -17.08
N ALA A 240 1.54 -0.45 -17.19
CA ALA A 240 1.01 0.31 -18.34
C ALA A 240 1.86 0.18 -19.60
N HIS A 241 3.04 -0.44 -19.51
CA HIS A 241 4.02 -0.49 -20.58
C HIS A 241 4.35 0.90 -21.14
N ASP A 242 4.50 1.88 -20.25
CA ASP A 242 4.71 3.28 -20.61
C ASP A 242 6.14 3.51 -21.13
N MET A 243 6.29 3.49 -22.46
CA MET A 243 7.59 3.68 -23.11
C MET A 243 8.13 5.11 -23.01
N GLU A 244 7.38 6.08 -22.51
CA GLU A 244 7.94 7.39 -22.16
C GLU A 244 8.80 7.28 -20.91
N THR A 245 8.29 6.60 -19.87
CA THR A 245 9.01 6.34 -18.62
C THR A 245 10.10 5.27 -18.78
N LEU A 246 9.84 4.19 -19.53
CA LEU A 246 10.70 3.01 -19.56
C LEU A 246 11.87 3.09 -20.56
N ARG A 247 11.88 4.09 -21.46
CA ARG A 247 12.89 4.18 -22.52
C ARG A 247 14.30 4.19 -21.96
N GLY A 248 15.13 3.25 -22.44
CA GLY A 248 16.53 3.13 -22.04
C GLY A 248 16.77 2.23 -20.82
N GLN A 249 15.72 1.66 -20.22
CA GLN A 249 15.79 0.73 -19.09
C GLN A 249 15.43 -0.68 -19.58
N ARG A 250 16.41 -1.40 -20.13
CA ARG A 250 16.18 -2.66 -20.86
C ARG A 250 15.58 -3.73 -19.95
N GLY A 251 16.04 -3.81 -18.70
CA GLY A 251 15.50 -4.75 -17.73
C GLY A 251 14.05 -4.44 -17.39
N LEU A 252 13.70 -3.18 -17.13
CA LEU A 252 12.32 -2.77 -16.85
C LEU A 252 11.38 -2.93 -18.04
N VAL A 253 11.87 -2.72 -19.27
CA VAL A 253 11.10 -3.05 -20.48
C VAL A 253 10.79 -4.55 -20.50
N ALA A 254 11.75 -5.41 -20.20
CA ALA A 254 11.51 -6.85 -20.12
C ALA A 254 10.51 -7.21 -18.99
N VAL A 255 10.57 -6.53 -17.84
CA VAL A 255 9.56 -6.68 -16.78
C VAL A 255 8.16 -6.27 -17.27
N ALA A 256 8.06 -5.14 -17.98
CA ALA A 256 6.81 -4.63 -18.53
C ALA A 256 6.21 -5.59 -19.56
N GLU A 257 7.03 -6.19 -20.42
CA GLU A 257 6.62 -7.21 -21.37
C GLU A 257 6.05 -8.45 -20.65
N GLU A 258 6.71 -8.95 -19.60
CA GLU A 258 6.23 -10.10 -18.83
C GLU A 258 4.91 -9.82 -18.09
N MET A 259 4.75 -8.63 -17.50
CA MET A 259 3.51 -8.22 -16.83
C MET A 259 2.38 -8.02 -17.85
N THR A 260 2.60 -7.18 -18.86
CA THR A 260 1.57 -6.83 -19.86
C THR A 260 1.10 -8.06 -20.64
N SER A 261 2.00 -8.98 -21.00
CA SER A 261 1.65 -10.24 -21.65
C SER A 261 0.69 -11.08 -20.79
N ARG A 262 0.94 -11.20 -19.48
CA ARG A 262 0.08 -11.98 -18.57
C ARG A 262 -1.26 -11.32 -18.29
N TRP A 263 -1.28 -10.00 -18.12
CA TRP A 263 -2.54 -9.26 -18.00
C TRP A 263 -3.37 -9.38 -19.28
N GLY A 264 -2.72 -9.30 -20.45
CA GLY A 264 -3.34 -9.55 -21.75
C GLY A 264 -3.94 -10.96 -21.86
N GLN A 265 -3.18 -11.99 -21.47
CA GLN A 265 -3.67 -13.38 -21.44
C GLN A 265 -4.87 -13.55 -20.50
N PHE A 266 -4.81 -12.95 -19.31
CA PHE A 266 -5.90 -12.99 -18.34
C PHE A 266 -7.18 -12.37 -18.88
N MET A 267 -7.06 -11.18 -19.49
CA MET A 267 -8.21 -10.47 -20.09
C MET A 267 -8.77 -11.19 -21.31
N ALA A 268 -7.92 -11.79 -22.14
CA ALA A 268 -8.34 -12.53 -23.33
C ALA A 268 -8.95 -13.91 -23.00
N SER A 269 -8.69 -14.43 -21.80
CA SER A 269 -9.17 -15.74 -21.37
C SER A 269 -10.61 -15.67 -20.85
N PRO A 270 -11.57 -16.45 -21.41
CA PRO A 270 -12.96 -16.47 -20.92
C PRO A 270 -13.09 -16.86 -19.45
N THR A 271 -12.12 -17.61 -18.93
CA THR A 271 -12.06 -18.08 -17.54
C THR A 271 -10.96 -17.39 -16.74
N GLY A 272 -10.24 -16.44 -17.32
CA GLY A 272 -9.07 -15.81 -16.70
C GLY A 272 -7.87 -16.76 -16.51
N GLU A 273 -7.78 -17.88 -17.24
CA GLU A 273 -6.63 -18.79 -17.18
C GLU A 273 -5.36 -18.15 -17.77
N ILE A 274 -4.23 -18.30 -17.06
CA ILE A 274 -2.88 -17.91 -17.50
C ILE A 274 -1.94 -19.12 -17.32
N ALA A 275 -1.73 -19.91 -18.39
CA ALA A 275 -1.01 -21.19 -18.30
C ALA A 275 0.43 -21.13 -17.74
N PRO A 276 1.28 -20.11 -18.02
CA PRO A 276 2.64 -20.02 -17.44
C PRO A 276 2.67 -19.43 -16.02
N TRP A 277 1.54 -19.02 -15.45
CA TRP A 277 1.46 -18.48 -14.10
C TRP A 277 0.87 -19.53 -13.16
N PRO A 278 1.58 -19.96 -12.09
CA PRO A 278 0.99 -20.88 -11.11
C PRO A 278 -0.23 -20.22 -10.44
N ARG A 279 -1.34 -20.95 -10.36
CA ARG A 279 -2.47 -20.51 -9.53
C ARG A 279 -2.03 -20.53 -8.07
N PHE A 280 -2.28 -19.44 -7.35
CA PHE A 280 -2.01 -19.36 -5.92
C PHE A 280 -2.88 -20.38 -5.18
N GLN A 281 -2.21 -21.36 -4.58
CA GLN A 281 -2.81 -22.30 -3.64
C GLN A 281 -2.36 -21.92 -2.25
N SER A 282 -3.32 -21.68 -1.37
CA SER A 282 -2.99 -21.14 -0.06
C SER A 282 -2.12 -22.10 0.76
N PRO A 283 -0.97 -21.65 1.26
CA PRO A 283 -0.15 -22.44 2.19
C PRO A 283 -0.65 -22.31 3.64
N PHE A 284 -1.64 -21.45 3.89
CA PHE A 284 -2.22 -21.24 5.21
C PHE A 284 -3.32 -22.29 5.45
N GLY A 285 -3.27 -22.98 6.59
CA GLY A 285 -4.26 -24.02 6.95
C GLY A 285 -3.65 -25.43 6.95
N ASP A 286 -4.26 -26.37 6.22
CA ASP A 286 -3.87 -27.79 6.18
C ASP A 286 -2.56 -28.08 5.43
N GLY A 287 -1.85 -27.03 4.99
CA GLY A 287 -0.49 -27.10 4.47
C GLY A 287 -0.35 -27.72 3.08
N ARG A 288 -1.44 -27.86 2.31
CA ARG A 288 -1.39 -28.51 0.99
C ARG A 288 -1.03 -27.58 -0.17
N GLY A 289 -1.23 -26.27 -0.02
CA GLY A 289 -0.88 -25.30 -1.06
C GLY A 289 0.58 -24.85 -0.98
N GLY A 290 1.23 -24.69 -2.14
CA GLY A 290 2.65 -24.30 -2.22
C GLY A 290 2.93 -22.81 -1.98
N GLY A 291 1.92 -21.95 -1.86
CA GLY A 291 2.11 -20.51 -1.70
C GLY A 291 2.87 -19.86 -2.85
N GLU A 292 2.72 -20.40 -4.06
CA GLU A 292 3.47 -19.97 -5.24
C GLU A 292 2.98 -18.61 -5.75
N LEU A 293 3.92 -17.74 -6.09
CA LEU A 293 3.68 -16.44 -6.73
C LEU A 293 4.78 -16.11 -7.75
N LEU A 294 4.51 -15.12 -8.60
CA LEU A 294 5.54 -14.55 -9.50
C LEU A 294 6.12 -13.28 -8.91
N VAL A 295 7.44 -13.16 -8.97
CA VAL A 295 8.17 -11.94 -8.62
C VAL A 295 8.66 -11.28 -9.89
N PHE A 296 8.25 -10.04 -10.11
CA PHE A 296 8.60 -9.23 -11.27
C PHE A 296 9.75 -8.27 -10.93
N GLY A 297 10.79 -8.24 -11.76
CA GLY A 297 11.88 -7.27 -11.65
C GLY A 297 12.83 -7.44 -10.47
N LYS A 298 12.95 -8.66 -9.90
CA LYS A 298 13.83 -8.86 -8.75
C LYS A 298 15.28 -8.52 -9.12
N GLY A 299 15.89 -7.63 -8.33
CA GLY A 299 17.27 -7.19 -8.54
C GLY A 299 17.44 -6.19 -9.69
N ASN A 300 16.34 -5.69 -10.27
CA ASN A 300 16.39 -4.57 -11.18
C ASN A 300 16.54 -3.27 -10.37
N ASP A 301 17.50 -2.44 -10.75
CA ASP A 301 17.77 -1.14 -10.12
C ASP A 301 17.97 0.00 -11.12
N GLU A 302 17.49 -0.17 -12.35
CA GLU A 302 17.58 0.84 -13.42
C GLU A 302 16.81 2.12 -13.04
N ALA A 303 15.60 1.99 -12.47
CA ALA A 303 14.82 3.12 -11.97
C ALA A 303 15.42 3.74 -10.69
N ALA A 304 16.35 3.05 -10.04
CA ALA A 304 17.16 3.59 -8.94
C ALA A 304 18.45 4.26 -9.43
N GLY A 305 18.57 4.52 -10.75
CA GLY A 305 19.75 5.16 -11.35
C GLY A 305 20.98 4.26 -11.47
N ARG A 306 20.83 2.95 -11.24
CA ARG A 306 21.89 1.95 -11.36
C ARG A 306 21.72 1.17 -12.68
N LYS A 307 22.41 0.03 -12.84
CA LYS A 307 22.59 -0.66 -14.14
C LYS A 307 22.22 -2.15 -14.14
N SER A 308 21.75 -2.67 -13.02
CA SER A 308 21.31 -4.06 -12.94
C SER A 308 19.95 -4.20 -13.59
N GLU A 309 19.90 -4.94 -14.70
CA GLU A 309 18.64 -5.28 -15.38
C GLU A 309 17.78 -6.27 -14.56
N GLY A 310 18.40 -6.97 -13.59
CA GLY A 310 17.71 -7.93 -12.72
C GLY A 310 17.13 -9.13 -13.46
N VAL A 311 16.10 -9.74 -12.86
CA VAL A 311 15.31 -10.83 -13.46
C VAL A 311 13.91 -10.32 -13.75
N ALA A 312 13.49 -10.36 -15.02
CA ALA A 312 12.20 -9.85 -15.47
C ALA A 312 11.02 -10.48 -14.71
N VAL A 313 11.02 -11.81 -14.62
CA VAL A 313 10.06 -12.58 -13.83
C VAL A 313 10.70 -13.86 -13.29
N ARG A 314 10.32 -14.27 -12.08
CA ARG A 314 10.66 -15.59 -11.55
C ARG A 314 9.56 -16.09 -10.62
N LYS A 315 9.43 -17.41 -10.51
CA LYS A 315 8.54 -18.03 -9.51
C LYS A 315 9.22 -18.05 -8.14
N THR A 316 8.46 -17.83 -7.08
CA THR A 316 8.86 -18.05 -5.69
C THR A 316 7.71 -18.65 -4.89
N ILE A 317 7.99 -19.02 -3.64
CA ILE A 317 6.99 -19.40 -2.63
C ILE A 317 7.06 -18.43 -1.45
N LEU A 318 5.95 -18.29 -0.72
CA LEU A 318 5.95 -17.59 0.56
C LEU A 318 6.87 -18.27 1.57
N THR A 319 7.61 -17.46 2.32
CA THR A 319 8.49 -17.91 3.39
C THR A 319 7.72 -18.11 4.70
N ASP A 320 8.29 -18.90 5.61
CA ASP A 320 7.73 -19.07 6.96
C ASP A 320 7.64 -17.74 7.72
N GLU A 321 8.58 -16.82 7.48
CA GLU A 321 8.59 -15.48 8.07
C GLU A 321 7.42 -14.64 7.57
N GLU A 322 7.21 -14.55 6.25
CA GLU A 322 6.06 -13.83 5.66
C GLU A 322 4.72 -14.41 6.13
N MET A 323 4.64 -15.75 6.20
CA MET A 323 3.45 -16.42 6.72
C MET A 323 3.21 -16.10 8.20
N ALA A 324 4.25 -16.05 9.03
CA ALA A 324 4.13 -15.67 10.44
C ALA A 324 3.70 -14.20 10.59
N GLN A 325 4.25 -13.31 9.76
CA GLN A 325 3.88 -11.90 9.73
C GLN A 325 2.41 -11.71 9.37
N CYS A 326 1.92 -12.44 8.37
CA CYS A 326 0.52 -12.33 7.98
C CYS A 326 -0.43 -13.03 8.93
N LYS A 327 -0.07 -14.15 9.55
CA LYS A 327 -0.87 -14.74 10.64
C LYS A 327 -1.10 -13.74 11.79
N PHE A 328 -0.06 -13.04 12.21
CA PHE A 328 -0.17 -12.01 13.26
C PHE A 328 -1.22 -10.93 12.92
N TRP A 329 -1.20 -10.43 11.68
CA TRP A 329 -2.16 -9.43 11.23
C TRP A 329 -3.55 -10.00 10.96
N TRP A 330 -3.66 -11.23 10.47
CA TRP A 330 -4.95 -11.87 10.17
C TRP A 330 -5.75 -12.20 11.42
N ASP A 331 -5.08 -12.62 12.50
CA ASP A 331 -5.70 -12.77 13.82
C ASP A 331 -6.34 -11.47 14.34
N ARG A 332 -5.98 -10.34 13.70
CA ARG A 332 -6.38 -8.97 14.05
C ARG A 332 -6.96 -8.25 12.83
N ILE A 333 -7.43 -8.97 11.81
CA ILE A 333 -7.82 -8.37 10.52
C ILE A 333 -8.97 -7.37 10.65
N GLU A 334 -9.79 -7.50 11.71
CA GLU A 334 -10.81 -6.50 12.04
C GLU A 334 -10.22 -5.11 12.31
N LEU A 335 -8.99 -5.04 12.83
CA LEU A 335 -8.29 -3.78 13.08
C LEU A 335 -7.81 -3.11 11.80
N SER A 336 -7.82 -3.82 10.67
CA SER A 336 -7.51 -3.27 9.35
C SER A 336 -8.75 -2.69 8.65
N GLN A 337 -9.89 -2.58 9.34
CA GLN A 337 -11.11 -1.97 8.81
C GLN A 337 -11.53 -0.76 9.65
N GLY A 338 -12.15 0.22 8.97
CA GLY A 338 -12.62 1.45 9.62
C GLY A 338 -11.49 2.19 10.34
N MET A 339 -11.72 2.55 11.61
CA MET A 339 -10.82 3.39 12.40
C MET A 339 -9.82 2.59 13.26
N GLY A 340 -9.61 1.30 12.97
CA GLY A 340 -8.68 0.47 13.73
C GLY A 340 -9.12 0.19 15.18
N VAL A 341 -10.44 0.06 15.38
CA VAL A 341 -11.06 -0.22 16.68
C VAL A 341 -11.69 -1.62 16.70
N SER A 342 -11.53 -2.34 17.81
CA SER A 342 -12.04 -3.70 17.95
C SER A 342 -13.56 -3.78 18.07
N GLY A 343 -14.11 -4.95 17.78
CA GLY A 343 -15.53 -5.25 18.03
C GLY A 343 -16.50 -4.74 16.97
N GLN A 344 -16.00 -4.20 15.85
CA GLN A 344 -16.82 -3.87 14.69
C GLN A 344 -17.24 -5.13 13.91
N HIS A 345 -16.42 -6.18 13.95
CA HIS A 345 -16.65 -7.45 13.28
C HIS A 345 -16.94 -8.57 14.30
N ARG A 346 -18.18 -8.66 14.80
CA ARG A 346 -18.66 -9.84 15.54
C ARG A 346 -19.44 -10.76 14.59
N GLU A 347 -19.13 -12.06 14.65
CA GLU A 347 -19.86 -13.15 13.98
C GLU A 347 -21.32 -13.24 14.46
#